data_AF-A0AAD8JVW8-F1
#
_entry.id   AF-A0AAD8JVW8-F1
#
_cell.length_a   1.000
_cell.length_b   1.000
_cell.length_c   1.000
_cell.angle_alpha   90.00
_cell.angle_beta   90.00
_cell.angle_gamma   90.00
#
_symmetry.space_group_name_H-M   'P 1'
#
loop_
_entity.id
_entity.type
_entity.pdbx_description
1 polymer ?
#
loop_
_entity_poly.entity_id
_entity_poly.type
_entity_poly.pdbx_seq_one_letter_code
_entity_poly.pdbx_strand_id
1 'polypeptide(L)'
;MMQFLASDHYGYNDELSNYSSIIRNLAYNHEGEDLSTEAEAKAAAACSRHSEAERRRRKRINGHLDTLRTILPNTVKSDKASLLAEVVGRVKELNKMVAELESRAIDESDDDTIRSYEYYMVPSENDELELTYIGEDSSTKKIMIKVSICCEDRPELIVELKRALGLVNGNLVRVEIGTLGGRIKCVLWVQVSAVTRDQGLHDLRCALKAVTNRASIMDLRKNKRPRFKDCV
;
A
#
# COMPACT_ATOMS: atom_id res chain seq x y z
N MET A 1 -11.74 -33.63 -27.54
CA MET A 1 -13.21 -33.82 -27.53
C MET A 1 -13.76 -32.82 -26.52
N MET A 2 -14.29 -31.69 -26.99
CA MET A 2 -14.83 -30.62 -26.14
C MET A 2 -16.19 -31.07 -25.59
N GLN A 3 -16.35 -31.05 -24.27
CA GLN A 3 -17.66 -31.10 -23.64
C GLN A 3 -17.92 -29.74 -23.00
N PHE A 4 -18.83 -29.00 -23.64
CA PHE A 4 -19.51 -27.85 -23.08
C PHE A 4 -20.35 -28.31 -21.89
N LEU A 5 -20.16 -27.69 -20.72
CA LEU A 5 -21.14 -27.74 -19.64
C LEU A 5 -21.50 -26.32 -19.25
N ALA A 6 -22.81 -26.08 -19.27
CA ALA A 6 -23.48 -24.81 -19.09
C ALA A 6 -23.10 -24.15 -17.75
N SER A 7 -22.73 -22.87 -17.80
CA SER A 7 -22.70 -22.01 -16.62
C SER A 7 -24.11 -21.51 -16.34
N ASP A 8 -24.72 -22.07 -15.29
CA ASP A 8 -25.93 -21.51 -14.71
C ASP A 8 -25.64 -20.13 -14.14
N HIS A 9 -26.19 -19.13 -14.84
CA HIS A 9 -26.19 -17.73 -14.48
C HIS A 9 -27.19 -17.50 -13.33
N TYR A 10 -26.80 -17.83 -12.10
CA TYR A 10 -27.65 -17.68 -10.93
C TYR A 10 -27.88 -16.19 -10.57
N GLY A 11 -29.15 -15.78 -10.71
CA GLY A 11 -29.84 -14.89 -9.75
C GLY A 11 -29.45 -13.42 -9.72
N TYR A 12 -29.87 -12.64 -10.72
CA TYR A 12 -29.79 -11.17 -10.63
C TYR A 12 -30.96 -10.47 -11.32
N ASN A 13 -32.21 -10.74 -10.94
CA ASN A 13 -33.36 -9.98 -11.45
C ASN A 13 -34.53 -9.75 -10.47
N ASP A 14 -34.52 -10.32 -9.26
CA ASP A 14 -35.72 -10.29 -8.41
C ASP A 14 -35.90 -8.97 -7.61
N GLU A 15 -34.81 -8.34 -7.17
CA GLU A 15 -34.91 -7.08 -6.39
C GLU A 15 -35.33 -5.87 -7.26
N LEU A 16 -34.96 -5.83 -8.54
CA LEU A 16 -35.36 -4.74 -9.45
C LEU A 16 -36.86 -4.78 -9.76
N SER A 17 -37.39 -5.98 -9.94
CA SER A 17 -38.81 -6.17 -10.21
C SER A 17 -39.61 -5.68 -9.02
N ASN A 18 -39.17 -5.98 -7.79
CA ASN A 18 -39.88 -5.58 -6.58
C ASN A 18 -39.89 -4.04 -6.37
N TYR A 19 -38.75 -3.36 -6.52
CA TYR A 19 -38.71 -1.89 -6.41
C TYR A 19 -39.45 -1.19 -7.56
N SER A 20 -39.32 -1.69 -8.79
CA SER A 20 -40.11 -1.16 -9.91
C SER A 20 -41.61 -1.39 -9.70
N SER A 21 -42.01 -2.48 -9.06
CA SER A 21 -43.41 -2.80 -8.75
C SER A 21 -43.92 -1.91 -7.62
N ILE A 22 -43.13 -1.67 -6.58
CA ILE A 22 -43.49 -0.78 -5.46
C ILE A 22 -43.67 0.65 -5.95
N ILE A 23 -42.74 1.17 -6.76
CA ILE A 23 -42.85 2.53 -7.33
C ILE A 23 -44.03 2.64 -8.30
N ARG A 24 -44.25 1.62 -9.14
CA ARG A 24 -45.39 1.58 -10.06
C ARG A 24 -46.73 1.50 -9.31
N ASN A 25 -46.81 0.73 -8.23
CA ASN A 25 -48.00 0.61 -7.39
C ASN A 25 -48.29 1.88 -6.59
N LEU A 26 -47.26 2.61 -6.14
CA LEU A 26 -47.46 3.93 -5.51
C LEU A 26 -48.00 4.96 -6.51
N ALA A 27 -47.57 4.91 -7.77
CA ALA A 27 -48.06 5.79 -8.83
C ALA A 27 -49.49 5.46 -9.31
N TYR A 28 -49.93 4.20 -9.20
CA TYR A 28 -51.24 3.76 -9.68
C TYR A 28 -52.40 4.02 -8.69
N ASN A 29 -52.10 4.42 -7.45
CA ASN A 29 -53.09 4.60 -6.38
C ASN A 29 -53.51 6.07 -6.15
N HIS A 30 -53.09 7.03 -6.98
CA HIS A 30 -53.45 8.44 -6.83
C HIS A 30 -54.07 9.00 -8.12
N GLU A 31 -55.37 8.76 -8.31
CA GLU A 31 -56.17 9.55 -9.24
C GLU A 31 -56.67 10.82 -8.51
N GLY A 32 -55.98 11.96 -8.71
CA GLY A 32 -56.46 13.27 -8.25
C GLY A 32 -55.40 14.37 -8.17
N GLU A 33 -55.54 15.38 -9.03
CA GLU A 33 -55.04 16.77 -8.97
C GLU A 33 -53.59 17.12 -9.39
N ASP A 34 -53.52 17.95 -10.46
CA ASP A 34 -52.39 18.41 -11.29
C ASP A 34 -51.28 19.26 -10.60
N LEU A 35 -51.10 19.17 -9.29
CA LEU A 35 -50.03 19.90 -8.57
C LEU A 35 -49.08 18.98 -7.77
N SER A 36 -49.37 17.68 -7.62
CA SER A 36 -48.51 16.71 -6.91
C SER A 36 -47.45 16.03 -7.78
N THR A 37 -47.61 16.09 -9.11
CA THR A 37 -46.84 15.30 -10.08
C THR A 37 -45.36 15.68 -10.13
N GLU A 38 -45.01 16.95 -9.94
CA GLU A 38 -43.61 17.39 -10.00
C GLU A 38 -42.83 17.02 -8.72
N ALA A 39 -43.49 17.07 -7.56
CA ALA A 39 -42.90 16.63 -6.29
C ALA A 39 -42.75 15.11 -6.25
N GLU A 40 -43.73 14.37 -6.77
CA GLU A 40 -43.70 12.91 -6.91
C GLU A 40 -42.66 12.47 -7.94
N ALA A 41 -42.53 13.15 -9.08
CA ALA A 41 -41.48 12.89 -10.06
C ALA A 41 -40.08 13.15 -9.47
N LYS A 42 -39.91 14.21 -8.68
CA LYS A 42 -38.66 14.50 -7.95
C LYS A 42 -38.37 13.42 -6.90
N ALA A 43 -39.39 12.94 -6.17
CA ALA A 43 -39.24 11.86 -5.19
C ALA A 43 -38.90 10.51 -5.86
N ALA A 44 -39.54 10.17 -6.97
CA ALA A 44 -39.26 8.97 -7.75
C ALA A 44 -37.85 9.02 -8.36
N ALA A 45 -37.44 10.16 -8.90
CA ALA A 45 -36.08 10.38 -9.39
C ALA A 45 -35.05 10.28 -8.25
N ALA A 46 -35.34 10.82 -7.07
CA ALA A 46 -34.48 10.69 -5.90
C ALA A 46 -34.35 9.23 -5.43
N CYS A 47 -35.45 8.47 -5.39
CA CYS A 47 -35.46 7.05 -5.04
C CYS A 47 -34.67 6.20 -6.05
N SER A 48 -34.85 6.47 -7.35
CA SER A 48 -34.08 5.83 -8.42
C SER A 48 -32.59 6.09 -8.28
N ARG A 49 -32.19 7.35 -8.04
CA ARG A 49 -30.79 7.72 -7.77
C ARG A 49 -30.24 7.03 -6.53
N HIS A 50 -31.02 6.92 -5.46
CA HIS A 50 -30.61 6.22 -4.25
C HIS A 50 -30.40 4.71 -4.47
N SER A 51 -31.35 4.04 -5.14
CA SER A 51 -31.23 2.61 -5.46
C SER A 51 -30.06 2.33 -6.41
N GLU A 52 -29.81 3.21 -7.38
CA GLU A 52 -28.67 3.10 -8.28
C GLU A 52 -27.33 3.34 -7.54
N ALA A 53 -27.29 4.27 -6.59
CA ALA A 53 -26.12 4.48 -5.73
C ALA A 53 -25.84 3.25 -4.85
N GLU A 54 -26.85 2.65 -4.24
CA GLU A 54 -26.72 1.43 -3.43
C GLU A 54 -26.28 0.23 -4.29
N ARG A 55 -26.81 0.09 -5.51
CA ARG A 55 -26.33 -0.91 -6.48
C ARG A 55 -24.83 -0.74 -6.75
N ARG A 56 -24.37 0.49 -7.03
CA ARG A 56 -22.94 0.76 -7.26
C ARG A 56 -22.10 0.43 -6.03
N ARG A 57 -22.59 0.73 -4.82
CA ARG A 57 -21.95 0.34 -3.56
C ARG A 57 -21.82 -1.18 -3.44
N ARG A 58 -22.91 -1.94 -3.65
CA ARG A 58 -22.90 -3.41 -3.61
C ARG A 58 -21.95 -4.01 -4.65
N LYS A 59 -21.94 -3.47 -5.87
CA LYS A 59 -21.03 -3.91 -6.94
C LYS A 59 -19.56 -3.72 -6.54
N ARG A 60 -19.22 -2.56 -5.96
CA ARG A 60 -17.86 -2.31 -5.44
C ARG A 60 -17.46 -3.28 -4.32
N ILE A 61 -18.34 -3.51 -3.36
CA ILE A 61 -18.08 -4.44 -2.24
C ILE A 61 -17.87 -5.86 -2.76
N ASN A 62 -18.74 -6.35 -3.63
CA ASN A 62 -18.59 -7.69 -4.21
C ASN A 62 -17.28 -7.79 -5.02
N GLY A 63 -16.92 -6.75 -5.79
CA GLY A 63 -15.62 -6.71 -6.46
C GLY A 63 -14.44 -6.86 -5.51
N HIS A 64 -14.46 -6.19 -4.35
CA HIS A 64 -13.40 -6.36 -3.33
C HIS A 64 -13.39 -7.78 -2.74
N LEU A 65 -14.55 -8.40 -2.50
CA LEU A 65 -14.63 -9.79 -2.03
C LEU A 65 -14.08 -10.76 -3.08
N ASP A 66 -14.33 -10.51 -4.36
CA ASP A 66 -13.78 -11.31 -5.46
C ASP A 66 -12.25 -11.17 -5.51
N THR A 67 -11.70 -9.96 -5.36
CA THR A 67 -10.25 -9.75 -5.22
C THR A 67 -9.67 -10.54 -4.05
N LEU A 68 -10.33 -10.55 -2.88
CA LEU A 68 -9.86 -11.34 -1.73
C LEU A 68 -9.79 -12.85 -2.05
N ARG A 69 -10.76 -13.39 -2.80
CA ARG A 69 -10.72 -14.80 -3.22
C ARG A 69 -9.57 -15.10 -4.17
N THR A 70 -9.12 -14.13 -4.97
CA THR A 70 -7.98 -14.32 -5.89
C THR A 70 -6.62 -14.30 -5.18
N ILE A 71 -6.51 -13.57 -4.07
CA ILE A 71 -5.25 -13.42 -3.34
C ILE A 71 -5.04 -14.57 -2.34
N LEU A 72 -6.12 -15.10 -1.77
CA LEU A 72 -6.05 -16.15 -0.76
C LEU A 72 -6.03 -17.56 -1.36
N PRO A 73 -5.18 -18.46 -0.85
CA PRO A 73 -5.18 -19.85 -1.29
C PRO A 73 -6.51 -20.54 -0.95
N ASN A 74 -7.01 -21.38 -1.86
CA ASN A 74 -8.15 -22.28 -1.63
C ASN A 74 -9.50 -21.64 -1.23
N THR A 75 -9.73 -20.36 -1.53
CA THR A 75 -10.97 -19.64 -1.15
C THR A 75 -12.02 -19.53 -2.25
N VAL A 76 -11.83 -20.20 -3.40
CA VAL A 76 -12.70 -20.08 -4.60
C VAL A 76 -14.17 -20.39 -4.30
N LYS A 77 -14.48 -21.23 -3.30
CA LYS A 77 -15.85 -21.63 -2.94
C LYS A 77 -16.30 -21.19 -1.54
N SER A 78 -15.56 -20.30 -0.86
CA SER A 78 -15.94 -19.86 0.48
C SER A 78 -17.12 -18.86 0.45
N ASP A 79 -18.04 -19.02 1.40
CA ASP A 79 -19.06 -18.01 1.68
C ASP A 79 -18.43 -16.74 2.26
N LYS A 80 -19.20 -15.65 2.32
CA LYS A 80 -18.67 -14.33 2.70
C LYS A 80 -18.08 -14.30 4.12
N ALA A 81 -18.67 -15.03 5.08
CA ALA A 81 -18.19 -15.04 6.45
C ALA A 81 -16.90 -15.86 6.56
N SER A 82 -16.89 -17.05 5.96
CA SER A 82 -15.70 -17.91 5.93
C SER A 82 -14.52 -17.26 5.19
N LEU A 83 -14.79 -16.54 4.10
CA LEU A 83 -13.75 -15.77 3.40
C LEU A 83 -13.09 -14.75 4.33
N LEU A 84 -13.88 -13.95 5.05
CA LEU A 84 -13.33 -12.92 5.93
C LEU A 84 -12.58 -13.52 7.13
N ALA A 85 -13.06 -14.65 7.66
CA ALA A 85 -12.34 -15.38 8.71
C ALA A 85 -10.97 -15.87 8.22
N GLU A 86 -10.91 -16.43 7.00
CA GLU A 86 -9.67 -16.88 6.37
C GLU A 86 -8.71 -15.71 6.12
N VAL A 87 -9.19 -14.56 5.65
CA VAL A 87 -8.38 -13.34 5.50
C VAL A 87 -7.70 -12.98 6.82
N VAL A 88 -8.46 -12.93 7.91
CA VAL A 88 -7.92 -12.57 9.23
C VAL A 88 -6.92 -13.61 9.71
N GLY A 89 -7.21 -14.90 9.53
CA GLY A 89 -6.29 -15.99 9.83
C GLY A 89 -4.96 -15.82 9.08
N ARG A 90 -5.05 -15.63 7.75
CA ARG A 90 -3.87 -15.49 6.90
C ARG A 90 -3.01 -14.28 7.25
N VAL A 91 -3.62 -13.14 7.53
CA VAL A 91 -2.87 -11.93 7.97
C VAL A 91 -2.13 -12.20 9.28
N LYS A 92 -2.78 -12.88 10.24
CA LYS A 92 -2.13 -13.24 11.51
C LYS A 92 -0.97 -14.23 11.31
N GLU A 93 -1.15 -15.23 10.46
CA GLU A 93 -0.10 -16.18 10.12
C GLU A 93 1.10 -15.49 9.44
N LEU A 94 0.84 -14.61 8.49
CA LEU A 94 1.89 -13.83 7.80
C LEU A 94 2.64 -12.95 8.80
N ASN A 95 1.94 -12.21 9.66
CA ASN A 95 2.58 -11.40 10.69
C ASN A 95 3.42 -12.23 11.66
N LYS A 96 2.93 -13.42 12.04
CA LYS A 96 3.67 -14.36 12.88
C LYS A 96 4.93 -14.87 12.18
N MET A 97 4.82 -15.27 10.91
CA MET A 97 5.97 -15.70 10.11
C MET A 97 7.01 -14.58 9.98
N VAL A 98 6.59 -13.35 9.73
CA VAL A 98 7.49 -12.19 9.68
C VAL A 98 8.21 -12.02 11.02
N ALA A 99 7.50 -12.04 12.15
CA ALA A 99 8.09 -11.89 13.48
C ALA A 99 9.06 -13.03 13.86
N GLU A 100 8.74 -14.28 13.51
CA GLU A 100 9.64 -15.43 13.73
C GLU A 100 10.91 -15.35 12.87
N LEU A 101 10.80 -14.83 11.64
CA LEU A 101 11.96 -14.58 10.79
C LEU A 101 12.81 -13.42 11.33
N GLU A 102 12.17 -12.39 11.88
CA GLU A 102 12.78 -11.25 12.59
C GLU A 102 13.62 -11.72 13.79
N SER A 103 13.04 -12.58 14.64
CA SER A 103 13.73 -13.08 15.84
C SER A 103 14.91 -13.98 15.50
N ARG A 104 14.79 -14.81 14.45
CA ARG A 104 15.88 -15.70 13.99
C ARG A 104 17.06 -14.94 13.38
N ALA A 105 16.89 -13.66 13.02
CA ALA A 105 17.98 -12.80 12.57
C ALA A 105 18.78 -12.20 13.75
N ILE A 106 18.24 -12.25 14.98
CA ILE A 106 18.83 -11.61 16.18
C ILE A 106 19.65 -12.62 17.02
N ASP A 107 19.31 -13.91 16.98
CA ASP A 107 20.10 -14.96 17.65
C ASP A 107 21.39 -15.27 16.86
N GLU A 108 22.50 -14.72 17.31
CA GLU A 108 23.86 -14.86 16.77
C GLU A 108 24.34 -16.34 16.75
N SER A 109 24.85 -16.87 15.62
CA SER A 109 26.09 -17.71 15.54
C SER A 109 26.37 -18.36 14.16
N ASP A 110 27.49 -17.95 13.57
CA ASP A 110 28.51 -18.69 12.81
C ASP A 110 28.30 -19.49 11.51
N ASP A 111 27.11 -19.91 11.05
CA ASP A 111 27.04 -20.65 9.77
C ASP A 111 25.66 -20.66 9.09
N ASP A 112 25.27 -19.56 8.43
CA ASP A 112 24.46 -19.56 7.19
C ASP A 112 24.36 -18.11 6.66
N THR A 113 25.43 -17.66 6.01
CA THR A 113 25.60 -16.27 5.55
C THR A 113 24.65 -15.85 4.42
N ILE A 114 23.75 -16.71 3.94
CA ILE A 114 22.85 -16.37 2.83
C ILE A 114 21.43 -16.03 3.33
N ARG A 115 20.91 -16.75 4.33
CA ARG A 115 19.53 -16.54 4.83
C ARG A 115 19.37 -15.28 5.70
N SER A 116 20.42 -14.83 6.37
CA SER A 116 20.43 -13.58 7.15
C SER A 116 20.21 -12.34 6.27
N TYR A 117 20.86 -12.26 5.10
CA TYR A 117 20.76 -11.08 4.21
C TYR A 117 19.38 -10.93 3.56
N GLU A 118 18.69 -12.03 3.28
CA GLU A 118 17.35 -12.01 2.65
C GLU A 118 16.32 -11.29 3.53
N TYR A 119 16.48 -11.36 4.86
CA TYR A 119 15.57 -10.74 5.82
C TYR A 119 15.98 -9.31 6.21
N TYR A 120 17.29 -9.06 6.37
CA TYR A 120 17.79 -7.70 6.65
C TYR A 120 17.44 -6.68 5.56
N MET A 121 17.20 -7.14 4.32
CA MET A 121 16.86 -6.29 3.16
C MET A 121 15.36 -6.09 2.92
N VAL A 122 14.47 -6.65 3.74
CA VAL A 122 13.03 -6.39 3.63
C VAL A 122 12.72 -4.96 4.09
N PRO A 123 12.12 -4.09 3.24
CA PRO A 123 11.71 -2.76 3.64
C PRO A 123 10.58 -2.76 4.67
N SER A 124 10.66 -1.82 5.62
CA SER A 124 9.61 -1.54 6.60
C SER A 124 8.45 -0.75 5.99
N GLU A 125 7.29 -0.77 6.66
CA GLU A 125 6.15 0.09 6.36
C GLU A 125 6.37 1.54 6.79
N ASN A 126 7.47 1.89 7.44
CA ASN A 126 7.76 3.26 7.83
C ASN A 126 9.05 3.78 7.19
N ASP A 127 9.12 5.11 7.08
CA ASP A 127 10.36 5.77 6.67
C ASP A 127 11.33 5.75 7.86
N GLU A 128 12.49 5.13 7.65
CA GLU A 128 13.47 4.86 8.71
C GLU A 128 14.88 5.30 8.26
N LEU A 129 15.65 5.85 9.19
CA LEU A 129 17.04 6.25 8.98
C LEU A 129 17.89 5.97 10.22
N GLU A 130 18.72 4.94 10.13
CA GLU A 130 19.63 4.52 11.19
C GLU A 130 21.08 4.67 10.74
N LEU A 131 21.94 5.11 11.64
CA LEU A 131 23.38 5.27 11.40
C LEU A 131 24.13 4.61 12.55
N THR A 132 25.06 3.72 12.21
CA THR A 132 25.91 2.99 13.15
C THR A 132 27.37 3.21 12.78
N TYR A 133 28.17 3.69 13.74
CA TYR A 133 29.61 3.79 13.56
C TYR A 133 30.23 2.39 13.57
N ILE A 134 31.07 2.08 12.58
CA ILE A 134 31.70 0.76 12.44
C ILE A 134 33.16 0.80 12.89
N GLY A 135 33.88 1.87 12.56
CA GLY A 135 35.31 1.97 12.87
C GLY A 135 35.98 3.13 12.16
N GLU A 136 37.28 3.28 12.39
CA GLU A 136 38.13 4.26 11.73
C GLU A 136 39.32 3.53 11.12
N ASP A 137 39.64 3.88 9.87
CA ASP A 137 40.83 3.36 9.21
C ASP A 137 42.08 4.10 9.71
N SER A 138 42.94 3.38 10.43
CA SER A 138 44.16 3.94 11.03
C SER A 138 45.13 4.55 10.02
N SER A 139 45.08 4.13 8.74
CA SER A 139 45.96 4.63 7.69
C SER A 139 45.44 5.92 7.05
N THR A 140 44.12 6.03 6.86
CA THR A 140 43.50 7.16 6.16
C THR A 140 42.83 8.18 7.08
N LYS A 141 42.70 7.88 8.38
CA LYS A 141 41.94 8.65 9.37
C LYS A 141 40.51 8.95 8.94
N LYS A 142 39.93 8.03 8.17
CA LYS A 142 38.55 8.13 7.69
C LYS A 142 37.66 7.24 8.53
N ILE A 143 36.51 7.76 8.93
CA ILE A 143 35.53 7.01 9.69
C ILE A 143 34.62 6.24 8.74
N MET A 144 34.28 5.01 9.12
CA MET A 144 33.34 4.13 8.43
C MET A 144 32.02 4.12 9.18
N ILE A 145 30.94 4.47 8.47
CA ILE A 145 29.58 4.52 9.00
C ILE A 145 28.70 3.60 8.18
N LYS A 146 27.99 2.70 8.85
CA LYS A 146 26.91 1.91 8.25
C LYS A 146 25.61 2.72 8.38
N VAL A 147 24.91 2.90 7.26
CA VAL A 147 23.64 3.61 7.22
C VAL A 147 22.56 2.65 6.71
N SER A 148 21.42 2.60 7.40
CA SER A 148 20.21 1.90 6.94
C SER A 148 19.14 2.94 6.63
N ILE A 149 18.58 2.91 5.42
CA ILE A 149 17.53 3.81 4.96
C ILE A 149 16.38 2.96 4.46
N CYS A 150 15.16 3.23 4.92
CA CYS A 150 13.93 2.68 4.35
C CYS A 150 13.02 3.84 3.93
N CYS A 151 12.54 3.84 2.68
CA CYS A 151 11.63 4.87 2.17
C CYS A 151 10.86 4.40 0.92
N GLU A 152 10.03 5.28 0.34
CA GLU A 152 9.35 5.04 -0.94
C GLU A 152 10.37 4.89 -2.09
N ASP A 153 10.18 3.85 -2.92
CA ASP A 153 10.99 3.60 -4.11
C ASP A 153 10.56 4.53 -5.25
N ARG A 154 11.31 5.64 -5.40
CA ARG A 154 11.08 6.65 -6.43
C ARG A 154 12.27 6.76 -7.39
N PRO A 155 12.04 7.08 -8.67
CA PRO A 155 13.09 7.09 -9.69
C PRO A 155 14.30 7.98 -9.37
N GLU A 156 14.08 9.07 -8.64
CA GLU A 156 15.10 10.07 -8.31
C GLU A 156 15.91 9.71 -7.05
N LEU A 157 15.49 8.69 -6.29
CA LEU A 157 16.03 8.39 -4.97
C LEU A 157 17.55 8.15 -5.01
N ILE A 158 18.02 7.30 -5.91
CA ILE A 158 19.45 6.95 -5.99
C ILE A 158 20.29 8.18 -6.37
N VAL A 159 19.77 9.04 -7.25
CA VAL A 159 20.45 10.30 -7.63
C VAL A 159 20.51 11.26 -6.45
N GLU A 160 19.45 11.35 -5.66
CA GLU A 160 19.40 12.18 -4.46
C GLU A 160 20.30 11.65 -3.34
N LEU A 161 20.33 10.33 -3.12
CA LEU A 161 21.27 9.70 -2.19
C LEU A 161 22.72 9.98 -2.59
N LYS A 162 23.06 9.78 -3.88
CA LYS A 162 24.39 10.10 -4.39
C LYS A 162 24.74 11.58 -4.19
N ARG A 163 23.80 12.49 -4.42
CA ARG A 163 23.99 13.93 -4.20
C ARG A 163 24.22 14.23 -2.72
N ALA A 164 23.40 13.67 -1.83
CA ALA A 164 23.51 13.87 -0.39
C ALA A 164 24.85 13.36 0.16
N LEU A 165 25.30 12.19 -0.28
CA LEU A 165 26.63 11.66 0.05
C LEU A 165 27.75 12.58 -0.46
N GLY A 166 27.58 13.14 -1.65
CA GLY A 166 28.53 14.11 -2.22
C GLY A 166 28.66 15.41 -1.42
N LEU A 167 27.60 15.88 -0.75
CA LEU A 167 27.64 17.10 0.08
C LEU A 167 28.52 16.96 1.33
N VAL A 168 28.68 15.73 1.83
CA VAL A 168 29.49 15.42 3.01
C VAL A 168 30.83 14.78 2.65
N ASN A 169 31.21 14.83 1.36
CA ASN A 169 32.37 14.14 0.81
C ASN A 169 32.43 12.64 1.21
N GLY A 170 31.27 12.01 1.34
CA GLY A 170 31.15 10.61 1.72
C GLY A 170 31.47 9.69 0.54
N ASN A 171 32.45 8.80 0.73
CA ASN A 171 32.81 7.77 -0.24
C ASN A 171 32.04 6.49 0.07
N LEU A 172 31.29 5.99 -0.90
CA LEU A 172 30.46 4.80 -0.73
C LEU A 172 31.29 3.54 -1.05
N VAL A 173 31.45 2.67 -0.06
CA VAL A 173 32.30 1.46 -0.15
C VAL A 173 31.48 0.25 -0.57
N ARG A 174 30.30 0.08 0.04
CA ARG A 174 29.38 -1.01 -0.25
C ARG A 174 27.94 -0.51 -0.17
N VAL A 175 27.10 -1.11 -1.00
CA VAL A 175 25.66 -0.85 -1.03
C VAL A 175 24.95 -2.18 -1.13
N GLU A 176 23.93 -2.34 -0.30
CA GLU A 176 22.93 -3.40 -0.41
C GLU A 176 21.56 -2.76 -0.56
N ILE A 177 20.77 -3.25 -1.51
CA ILE A 177 19.45 -2.70 -1.83
C ILE A 177 18.46 -3.84 -1.88
N GLY A 178 17.34 -3.68 -1.18
CA GLY A 178 16.14 -4.51 -1.31
C GLY A 178 14.95 -3.64 -1.66
N THR A 179 14.11 -4.10 -2.59
CA THR A 179 12.87 -3.42 -2.99
C THR A 179 11.69 -4.36 -2.83
N LEU A 180 10.60 -3.88 -2.22
CA LEU A 180 9.37 -4.66 -2.04
C LEU A 180 8.16 -3.73 -2.02
N GLY A 181 7.15 -4.01 -2.84
CA GLY A 181 5.86 -3.30 -2.76
C GLY A 181 5.93 -1.78 -2.94
N GLY A 182 6.89 -1.27 -3.73
CA GLY A 182 7.11 0.18 -3.92
C GLY A 182 7.89 0.84 -2.77
N ARG A 183 8.45 0.04 -1.86
CA ARG A 183 9.42 0.49 -0.85
C ARG A 183 10.82 0.03 -1.23
N ILE A 184 11.80 0.75 -0.74
CA ILE A 184 13.21 0.43 -0.89
C ILE A 184 13.93 0.56 0.44
N LYS A 185 14.76 -0.44 0.74
CA LYS A 185 15.70 -0.46 1.86
C LYS A 185 17.12 -0.45 1.30
N CYS A 186 17.91 0.52 1.74
CA CYS A 186 19.30 0.68 1.35
C CYS A 186 20.18 0.57 2.59
N VAL A 187 21.14 -0.36 2.58
CA VAL A 187 22.21 -0.42 3.59
C VAL A 187 23.52 -0.03 2.94
N LEU A 188 24.10 1.06 3.44
CA LEU A 188 25.24 1.76 2.85
C LEU A 188 26.42 1.70 3.82
N TRP A 189 27.61 1.37 3.33
CA TRP A 189 28.86 1.55 4.07
C TRP A 189 29.56 2.77 3.49
N VAL A 190 29.57 3.86 4.27
CA VAL A 190 30.05 5.17 3.85
C VAL A 190 31.30 5.51 4.64
N GLN A 191 32.36 5.86 3.92
CA GLN A 191 33.59 6.37 4.48
C GLN A 191 33.59 7.90 4.41
N VAL A 192 33.74 8.58 5.54
CA VAL A 192 33.71 10.05 5.65
C VAL A 192 35.00 10.55 6.28
N SER A 193 35.54 11.67 5.77
CA SER A 193 36.62 12.41 6.42
C SER A 193 36.00 13.42 7.39
N ALA A 194 36.04 13.16 8.70
CA ALA A 194 35.48 14.05 9.72
C ALA A 194 36.48 14.30 10.86
N VAL A 195 36.39 15.47 11.49
CA VAL A 195 37.26 15.85 12.62
C VAL A 195 36.93 15.04 13.87
N THR A 196 35.65 14.73 14.08
CA THR A 196 35.16 13.88 15.17
C THR A 196 34.11 12.90 14.64
N ARG A 197 33.96 11.78 15.34
CA ARG A 197 32.94 10.77 15.06
C ARG A 197 31.53 11.39 15.01
N ASP A 198 31.20 12.17 16.03
CA ASP A 198 29.84 12.69 16.20
C ASP A 198 29.50 13.75 15.14
N GLN A 199 30.49 14.53 14.72
CA GLN A 199 30.33 15.49 13.62
C GLN A 199 30.02 14.77 12.30
N GLY A 200 30.82 13.76 11.94
CA GLY A 200 30.59 13.01 10.69
C GLY A 200 29.26 12.26 10.68
N LEU A 201 28.83 11.73 11.83
CA LEU A 201 27.53 11.07 11.97
C LEU A 201 26.37 12.08 11.85
N HIS A 202 26.53 13.26 12.44
CA HIS A 202 25.53 14.34 12.36
C HIS A 202 25.38 14.87 10.93
N ASP A 203 26.49 15.18 10.27
CA ASP A 203 26.48 15.73 8.90
C ASP A 203 25.86 14.75 7.92
N LEU A 204 26.27 13.47 7.99
CA LEU A 204 25.71 12.41 7.15
C LEU A 204 24.22 12.19 7.43
N ARG A 205 23.81 12.19 8.71
CA ARG A 205 22.39 12.08 9.08
C ARG A 205 21.58 13.24 8.53
N CYS A 206 22.06 14.47 8.65
CA CYS A 206 21.38 15.67 8.14
C CYS A 206 21.23 15.63 6.63
N ALA A 207 22.28 15.27 5.89
CA ALA A 207 22.25 15.16 4.43
C ALA A 207 21.25 14.09 3.95
N LEU A 208 21.25 12.91 4.58
CA LEU A 208 20.39 11.80 4.18
C LEU A 208 18.94 11.98 4.62
N LYS A 209 18.69 12.61 5.77
CA LYS A 209 17.32 12.87 6.26
C LYS A 209 16.53 13.79 5.31
N ALA A 210 17.20 14.68 4.59
CA ALA A 210 16.58 15.50 3.54
C ALA A 210 16.05 14.66 2.36
N VAL A 211 16.68 13.51 2.09
CA VAL A 211 16.27 12.58 1.02
C VAL A 211 15.07 11.74 1.46
N THR A 212 15.08 11.27 2.71
CA THR A 212 14.00 10.45 3.30
C THR A 212 12.72 11.26 3.49
N ASN A 213 12.79 12.46 4.09
CA ASN A 213 11.62 13.29 4.40
C ASN A 213 10.93 13.91 3.17
N ARG A 214 11.51 13.79 1.97
CA ARG A 214 10.95 14.39 0.76
C ARG A 214 9.64 13.71 0.31
N ALA A 215 9.39 12.49 0.75
CA ALA A 215 8.20 11.70 0.41
C ALA A 215 6.90 12.27 1.00
N SER A 216 6.94 12.86 2.20
CA SER A 216 5.73 13.29 2.94
C SER A 216 4.94 14.42 2.28
N ILE A 217 5.50 15.12 1.29
CA ILE A 217 4.87 16.28 0.62
C ILE A 217 4.01 15.84 -0.59
N MET A 218 4.26 14.67 -1.18
CA MET A 218 3.60 14.26 -2.43
C MET A 218 2.27 13.50 -2.22
N ASP A 219 2.04 12.90 -1.06
CA ASP A 219 0.79 12.17 -0.75
C ASP A 219 -0.45 13.07 -0.66
N LEU A 220 -0.27 14.37 -0.43
CA LEU A 220 -1.38 15.34 -0.41
C LEU A 220 -1.92 15.69 -1.81
N ARG A 221 -1.19 15.37 -2.89
CA ARG A 221 -1.56 15.79 -4.26
C ARG A 221 -2.42 14.79 -5.04
N LYS A 222 -2.47 13.51 -4.64
CA LYS A 222 -3.12 12.46 -5.42
C LYS A 222 -4.65 12.32 -5.20
N ASN A 223 -5.23 13.03 -4.23
CA ASN A 223 -6.66 12.86 -3.87
C ASN A 223 -7.61 13.97 -4.36
N LYS A 224 -7.20 14.86 -5.27
CA LYS A 224 -8.14 15.80 -5.90
C LYS A 224 -8.73 15.19 -7.16
N ARG A 225 -9.90 14.53 -7.00
CA ARG A 225 -10.76 14.15 -8.13
C ARG A 225 -10.97 15.38 -9.03
N PRO A 226 -10.68 15.33 -10.34
CA PRO A 226 -11.08 16.39 -11.24
C PRO A 226 -12.62 16.41 -11.27
N ARG A 227 -13.21 17.49 -10.74
CA ARG A 227 -14.61 17.79 -11.02
C ARG A 227 -14.67 18.30 -12.44
N PHE A 228 -15.05 17.43 -13.38
CA PHE A 228 -15.57 17.89 -14.67
C PHE A 228 -16.79 18.77 -14.37
N LYS A 229 -16.67 20.06 -14.68
CA LYS A 229 -17.83 20.92 -14.88
C LYS A 229 -18.22 20.71 -16.33
N ASP A 230 -19.34 20.04 -16.57
CA ASP A 230 -19.94 20.04 -17.89
C ASP A 230 -20.39 21.48 -18.19
N CYS A 231 -19.89 22.01 -19.30
CA CYS A 231 -20.34 23.27 -19.88
C CYS A 231 -21.46 23.00 -20.89
N VAL A 232 -22.43 23.91 -20.87
CA VAL A 232 -23.61 24.12 -21.73
C VAL A 232 -24.83 23.28 -21.37
#